data_AF-A0A0F9JZS2-F1
#
_entry.id   AF-A0A0F9JZS2-F1
#
_cell.length_a   1.000
_cell.length_b   1.000
_cell.length_c   1.000
_cell.angle_alpha   90.00
_cell.angle_beta   90.00
_cell.angle_gamma   90.00
#
_symmetry.space_group_name_H-M   'P 1'
#
loop_
_entity.id
_entity.type
_entity.pdbx_description
1 polymer ?
#
loop_
_entity_poly.entity_id
_entity_poly.type
_entity_poly.pdbx_seq_one_letter_code
_entity_poly.pdbx_strand_id
1 'polypeptide(L)'
;MIILIALAVAAISMTFTQSSLFVNTRKLLSWKLFQCPYCFAHWVSCLCWACYATIHPKTMDPFDFVINVFATVAISVLPMIVIDYLNTRMDKHAKILHSSHSAL
;
A
#
# COMPACT_ATOMS: atom_id res chain seq x y z
N MET A 1 1.70 18.14 2.86
CA MET A 1 0.45 17.35 2.79
C MET A 1 0.61 16.09 1.94
N ILE A 2 1.14 16.20 0.71
CA ILE A 2 1.33 15.06 -0.21
C ILE A 2 2.10 13.89 0.43
N ILE A 3 3.16 14.16 1.19
CA ILE A 3 3.96 13.11 1.86
C ILE A 3 3.13 12.32 2.88
N LEU A 4 2.28 12.99 3.67
CA LEU A 4 1.42 12.31 4.65
C LEU A 4 0.36 11.45 3.96
N ILE A 5 -0.21 11.94 2.86
CA ILE A 5 -1.15 11.18 2.03
C ILE A 5 -0.44 9.98 1.42
N ALA A 6 0.76 10.14 0.88
CA ALA A 6 1.54 9.04 0.31
C ALA A 6 1.88 7.97 1.36
N LEU A 7 2.23 8.38 2.58
CA LEU A 7 2.48 7.47 3.68
C LEU A 7 1.20 6.71 4.09
N ALA A 8 0.07 7.41 4.17
CA ALA A 8 -1.22 6.80 4.47
C ALA A 8 -1.65 5.81 3.37
N VAL A 9 -1.52 6.20 2.10
CA VAL A 9 -1.78 5.34 0.93
C VAL A 9 -0.91 4.08 1.01
N ALA A 10 0.39 4.24 1.32
CA ALA A 10 1.29 3.11 1.45
C ALA A 10 0.86 2.15 2.57
N ALA A 11 0.57 2.70 3.75
CA ALA A 11 0.16 1.93 4.92
C ALA A 11 -1.15 1.18 4.67
N ILE A 12 -2.17 1.86 4.13
CA ILE A 12 -3.47 1.25 3.81
C ILE A 12 -3.28 0.13 2.78
N SER A 13 -2.48 0.37 1.75
CA SER A 13 -2.29 -0.60 0.68
C SER A 13 -1.54 -1.83 1.13
N MET A 14 -0.49 -1.67 1.93
CA MET A 14 0.25 -2.79 2.52
C MET A 14 -0.60 -3.55 3.53
N THR A 15 -1.33 -2.86 4.40
CA THR A 15 -2.20 -3.50 5.38
C THR A 15 -3.26 -4.33 4.68
N PHE A 16 -3.92 -3.78 3.66
CA PHE A 16 -4.98 -4.50 2.96
C PHE A 16 -4.45 -5.69 2.15
N THR A 17 -3.23 -5.61 1.60
CA THR A 17 -2.67 -6.67 0.74
C THR A 17 -1.88 -7.73 1.49
N GLN A 18 -1.13 -7.35 2.53
CA GLN A 18 -0.26 -8.25 3.29
C GLN A 18 -0.93 -8.83 4.55
N SER A 19 -1.87 -8.13 5.21
CA SER A 19 -2.48 -8.68 6.42
C SER A 19 -3.35 -9.89 6.10
N SER A 20 -3.25 -10.91 6.96
CA SER A 20 -4.05 -12.14 6.91
C SER A 20 -5.54 -11.90 7.16
N LEU A 21 -5.86 -10.84 7.92
CA LEU A 21 -7.23 -10.43 8.23
C LEU A 21 -8.08 -10.16 6.98
N PHE A 22 -7.47 -9.62 5.93
CA PHE A 22 -8.17 -9.28 4.68
C PHE A 22 -8.11 -10.37 3.61
N VAL A 23 -7.59 -11.58 3.93
CA VAL A 23 -7.49 -12.68 2.95
C VAL A 23 -8.84 -13.05 2.36
N ASN A 24 -9.89 -13.14 3.19
CA ASN A 24 -11.23 -13.46 2.70
C ASN A 24 -11.79 -12.34 1.83
N THR A 25 -11.60 -11.08 2.23
CA THR A 25 -12.04 -9.92 1.45
C THR A 25 -11.36 -9.86 0.08
N ARG A 26 -10.04 -10.14 0.02
CA ARG A 26 -9.28 -10.20 -1.25
C ARG A 26 -9.71 -11.37 -2.14
N LYS A 27 -10.05 -12.52 -1.55
CA LYS A 27 -10.59 -13.67 -2.29
C LYS A 27 -11.98 -13.36 -2.86
N LEU A 28 -12.81 -12.67 -2.10
CA LEU A 28 -14.18 -12.32 -2.49
C LEU A 28 -14.18 -11.30 -3.64
N LEU A 29 -13.28 -10.31 -3.59
CA LEU A 29 -13.17 -9.31 -4.64
C LEU A 29 -12.52 -9.85 -5.92
N SER A 30 -11.78 -10.97 -5.86
CA SER A 30 -11.15 -11.76 -6.96
C SER A 30 -10.51 -11.00 -8.14
N TRP A 31 -10.35 -9.69 -8.02
CA TRP A 31 -9.78 -8.82 -9.02
C TRP A 31 -8.28 -8.72 -8.73
N LYS A 32 -7.47 -9.10 -9.71
CA LYS A 32 -5.99 -9.02 -9.65
C LYS A 32 -5.48 -7.66 -9.13
N LEU A 33 -6.25 -6.60 -9.36
CA LEU A 33 -5.98 -5.23 -8.90
C LEU A 33 -5.92 -5.08 -7.37
N PHE A 34 -6.63 -5.91 -6.60
CA PHE A 34 -6.65 -5.87 -5.12
C PHE A 34 -5.63 -6.80 -4.46
N GLN A 35 -4.89 -7.57 -5.26
CA GLN A 35 -3.84 -8.45 -4.79
C GLN A 35 -2.45 -7.80 -4.87
N CYS A 36 -2.33 -6.73 -5.65
CA CYS A 36 -1.08 -5.99 -5.82
C CYS A 36 -1.09 -4.70 -4.98
N PRO A 37 -0.15 -4.51 -4.04
CA PRO A 37 -0.07 -3.30 -3.22
C PRO A 37 0.09 -2.03 -4.06
N TYR A 38 0.84 -2.10 -5.16
CA TYR A 38 1.03 -0.98 -6.08
C TYR A 38 -0.25 -0.61 -6.86
N CYS A 39 -0.99 -1.62 -7.33
CA CYS A 39 -2.26 -1.39 -8.01
C CYS A 39 -3.30 -0.83 -7.05
N PHE A 40 -3.35 -1.35 -5.82
CA PHE A 40 -4.27 -0.86 -4.81
C PHE A 40 -3.90 0.57 -4.36
N ALA A 41 -2.61 0.93 -4.31
CA ALA A 41 -2.17 2.30 -4.04
C ALA A 41 -2.67 3.32 -5.06
N HIS A 42 -2.79 2.94 -6.34
CA HIS A 42 -3.42 3.81 -7.35
C HIS A 42 -4.89 4.06 -7.01
N TRP A 43 -5.64 3.02 -6.65
CA TRP A 43 -7.04 3.16 -6.28
C TRP A 43 -7.22 4.02 -5.03
N VAL A 44 -6.43 3.76 -3.98
CA VAL A 44 -6.49 4.54 -2.74
C VAL A 44 -6.10 5.99 -3.00
N SER A 45 -5.07 6.25 -3.81
CA SER A 45 -4.66 7.61 -4.19
C SER A 45 -5.78 8.33 -4.96
N CYS A 46 -6.35 7.69 -5.98
CA CYS A 46 -7.48 8.25 -6.73
C CYS A 46 -8.67 8.54 -5.82
N LEU A 47 -8.98 7.64 -4.88
CA LEU A 47 -10.07 7.83 -3.93
C LEU A 47 -9.81 9.01 -3.00
N CYS A 48 -8.61 9.12 -2.42
CA CYS A 48 -8.22 10.24 -1.56
C CYS A 48 -8.34 11.58 -2.30
N TRP A 49 -7.86 11.64 -3.54
CA TRP A 49 -7.94 12.85 -4.35
C TRP A 49 -9.37 13.16 -4.81
N ALA A 50 -10.19 12.14 -5.10
CA ALA A 50 -11.61 12.32 -5.40
C ALA A 50 -12.38 12.88 -4.19
N CYS A 51 -12.13 12.36 -2.98
CA CYS A 51 -12.70 12.90 -1.75
C CYS A 51 -12.21 14.32 -1.46
N TYR A 52 -10.97 14.66 -1.81
CA TYR A 52 -10.47 16.03 -1.67
C TYR A 52 -11.15 16.98 -2.67
N ALA A 53 -11.35 16.52 -3.90
CA ALA A 53 -12.03 17.27 -4.96
C ALA A 53 -13.48 17.61 -4.62
N THR A 54 -14.20 16.72 -3.95
CA THR A 54 -15.59 16.99 -3.53
C THR A 54 -15.68 18.05 -2.44
N ILE A 55 -14.66 18.17 -1.59
CA ILE A 55 -14.61 19.16 -0.49
C ILE A 55 -14.12 20.52 -1.01
N HIS A 56 -13.18 20.53 -1.96
CA HIS A 56 -12.57 21.75 -2.52
C HIS A 56 -12.68 21.81 -4.06
N PRO A 57 -13.89 21.96 -4.62
CA PRO A 57 -14.13 21.83 -6.06
C PRO A 57 -13.54 22.97 -6.90
N LYS A 58 -13.28 24.15 -6.30
CA LYS A 58 -12.81 25.34 -7.03
C LYS A 58 -11.30 25.36 -7.30
N THR A 59 -10.55 24.43 -6.73
CA THR A 59 -9.07 24.47 -6.71
C THR A 59 -8.42 23.31 -7.46
N MET A 60 -9.17 22.51 -8.21
CA MET A 60 -8.64 21.30 -8.84
C MET A 60 -8.65 21.38 -10.36
N ASP A 61 -7.46 21.63 -10.92
CA ASP A 61 -7.18 21.34 -12.32
C ASP A 61 -7.03 19.80 -12.49
N PRO A 62 -7.66 19.18 -13.50
CA PRO A 62 -7.45 17.77 -13.83
C PRO A 62 -5.97 17.38 -14.01
N PHE A 63 -5.12 18.28 -14.52
CA PHE A 63 -3.69 18.01 -14.67
C PHE A 63 -2.98 17.89 -13.32
N ASP A 64 -3.28 18.80 -12.39
CA ASP A 64 -2.73 18.77 -11.04
C ASP A 64 -3.17 17.51 -10.28
N PHE A 65 -4.39 17.05 -10.51
CA PHE A 65 -4.86 15.77 -9.97
C PHE A 65 -3.98 14.61 -10.44
N VAL A 66 -3.73 14.48 -11.74
CA VAL A 66 -2.94 13.38 -12.31
C VAL A 66 -1.52 13.41 -11.74
N ILE A 67 -0.85 14.56 -11.79
CA ILE A 67 0.52 14.71 -11.29
C ILE A 67 0.58 14.32 -9.82
N ASN A 68 -0.37 14.78 -9.01
CA ASN A 68 -0.39 14.50 -7.59
C ASN A 68 -0.67 13.02 -7.27
N VAL A 69 -1.58 12.37 -7.99
CA VAL A 69 -1.84 10.93 -7.82
C VAL A 69 -0.57 10.13 -8.14
N PHE A 70 0.10 10.42 -9.26
CA PHE A 70 1.34 9.73 -9.62
C PHE A 70 2.48 10.01 -8.64
N ALA A 71 2.64 11.25 -8.20
CA ALA A 71 3.63 11.61 -7.19
C ALA A 71 3.35 10.89 -5.85
N THR A 72 2.09 10.83 -5.43
CA THR A 72 1.66 10.14 -4.21
C THR A 72 1.97 8.65 -4.29
N VAL A 73 1.64 8.01 -5.42
CA VAL A 73 1.96 6.59 -5.64
C VAL A 73 3.47 6.36 -5.66
N ALA A 74 4.23 7.18 -6.40
CA ALA A 74 5.68 7.04 -6.50
C ALA A 74 6.35 7.13 -5.11
N ILE A 75 5.92 8.08 -4.28
CA ILE A 75 6.42 8.22 -2.90
C ILE A 75 5.98 7.04 -2.04
N SER A 76 4.74 6.54 -2.21
CA SER A 76 4.20 5.41 -1.44
C SER A 76 4.98 4.11 -1.62
N VAL A 77 5.68 3.95 -2.75
CA VAL A 77 6.51 2.77 -3.04
C VAL A 77 7.72 2.68 -2.10
N LEU A 78 8.27 3.81 -1.64
CA LEU A 78 9.44 3.80 -0.76
C LEU A 78 9.18 3.07 0.59
N PRO A 79 8.18 3.45 1.39
CA PRO A 79 7.87 2.73 2.63
C PRO A 79 7.41 1.29 2.37
N MET A 80 6.76 1.03 1.23
CA MET A 80 6.39 -0.32 0.82
C MET A 80 7.62 -1.24 0.67
N ILE A 81 8.65 -0.78 -0.04
CA ILE A 81 9.90 -1.53 -0.23
C ILE A 81 10.59 -1.77 1.11
N VAL A 82 10.62 -0.76 1.99
CA VAL A 82 11.22 -0.89 3.32
C VAL A 82 10.52 -1.96 4.13
N ILE A 83 9.18 -1.95 4.17
CA ILE A 83 8.39 -2.96 4.89
C ILE A 83 8.63 -4.36 4.33
N ASP A 84 8.66 -4.51 3.00
CA ASP A 84 8.89 -5.81 2.36
C ASP A 84 10.30 -6.36 2.65
N TYR A 85 11.31 -5.47 2.62
CA TYR A 85 12.68 -5.83 3.00
C TYR A 85 12.78 -6.25 4.48
N LEU A 86 12.07 -5.58 5.38
CA LEU A 86 12.04 -5.95 6.80
C LEU A 86 11.33 -7.28 7.02
N ASN A 87 10.20 -7.52 6.36
CA ASN A 87 9.46 -8.79 6.45
C ASN A 87 10.31 -9.97 5.95
N THR A 88 10.98 -9.83 4.80
CA THR A 88 11.86 -10.88 4.26
C THR A 88 13.07 -11.16 5.15
N ARG A 89 13.61 -10.14 5.83
CA ARG A 89 14.65 -10.32 6.85
C ARG A 89 14.12 -11.08 8.08
N MET A 90 12.97 -10.69 8.60
CA MET A 90 12.34 -11.36 9.75
C MET A 90 12.05 -12.83 9.47
N ASP A 91 11.50 -13.15 8.30
CA ASP A 91 11.21 -14.54 7.89
C ASP A 91 12.48 -15.40 7.83
N LYS A 92 13.60 -14.83 7.37
CA LYS A 92 14.90 -15.53 7.37
C LYS A 92 15.36 -15.83 8.79
N HIS A 93 15.26 -14.86 9.71
CA HIS A 93 15.63 -15.07 11.11
C HIS A 93 14.72 -16.09 11.81
N ALA A 94 13.41 -16.05 11.55
CA ALA A 94 12.45 -17.02 12.10
C ALA A 94 12.77 -18.46 11.67
N LYS A 95 13.12 -18.68 10.39
CA LYS A 95 13.49 -20.01 9.88
C LYS A 95 14.77 -20.57 10.54
N ILE A 96 15.75 -19.71 10.81
CA ILE A 96 16.99 -20.14 11.49
C ILE A 96 16.69 -20.60 12.93
N LEU A 97 15.86 -19.86 13.66
CA LEU A 97 15.45 -20.21 15.03
C LEU A 97 14.66 -21.52 15.09
N HIS A 98 13.72 -21.73 14.16
CA HIS A 98 12.95 -22.98 14.10
C HIS A 98 13.80 -24.19 13.67
N SER A 99 14.79 -23.98 12.79
CA SER A 99 15.73 -25.03 12.39
C SER A 99 16.67 -25.44 13.51
N SER A 100 17.08 -24.54 14.40
CA SER A 100 17.97 -24.90 15.51
C SER A 100 17.24 -25.70 16.60
N HIS A 101 15.93 -25.52 16.73
CA HIS A 101 15.10 -26.20 17.74
C HIS A 101 14.64 -27.61 17.32
N SER A 102 14.84 -27.98 16.05
CA SER A 102 14.51 -29.30 15.49
C SER A 102 15.75 -30.17 15.23
N ALA A 103 16.94 -29.65 15.52
CA ALA A 103 18.23 -30.36 15.43
C ALA A 103 18.77 -30.82 16.80
N LEU A 104 17.96 -30.70 17.85
CA LEU A 104 18.20 -31.13 19.24
C LEU A 104 17.14 -32.16 19.62
#